data_AF-A0A4U0XBD2-F1
#
_entry.id   AF-A0A4U0XBD2-F1
#
_cell.length_a   1.000
_cell.length_b   1.000
_cell.length_c   1.000
_cell.angle_alpha   90.00
_cell.angle_beta   90.00
_cell.angle_gamma   90.00
#
_symmetry.space_group_name_H-M   'P 1'
#
loop_
_entity.id
_entity.type
_entity.pdbx_description
1 polymer ?
#
loop_
_entity_poly.entity_id
_entity_poly.type
_entity_poly.pdbx_seq_one_letter_code
_entity_poly.pdbx_strand_id
1 'polypeptide(L)'
;MKHLPRTGNAPFEAIEISEQDNGVKTDAKRLEELGRRPKIALPRRLVHRQAVIGLASTVVITWQNMLFLAAIALSTGGLAGYFWMSLAVFAAMYVVYIGLREKAERWPVAAGQYFWVAQLAPRRYAKLLSFLSGWKLMVSWQVFLAAGVMIIGNGIAAIVFFHNGSSYDCIFHLGEEIKGASTITPAALMWATAVNFTLGLLTVLVISFSITDIDTLLSTSLSQSGPVGPVIQMFATATASHSWTTAISVILLATLLPCCINSNTAASRQLWAFAEDGALPNSLWIQKVDEKHGVPSNALALTLIGPITLSLLNFLSPVALNAIVSLVIINLMVSYLLVAATSLYDRCTDGGDTHNEH
;
A
#
# COMPACT_ATOMS: atom_id res chain seq x y z
N MET A 1 -8.96 -14.06 18.19
CA MET A 1 -9.28 -12.63 17.95
C MET A 1 -10.29 -12.17 18.99
N LYS A 2 -9.94 -11.13 19.77
CA LYS A 2 -10.86 -10.47 20.71
C LYS A 2 -12.07 -9.89 19.96
N HIS A 3 -13.21 -9.77 20.63
CA HIS A 3 -14.35 -9.07 20.05
C HIS A 3 -14.00 -7.58 19.93
N LEU A 4 -13.90 -7.05 18.71
CA LEU A 4 -13.72 -5.62 18.50
C LEU A 4 -15.01 -4.90 18.92
N PRO A 5 -14.95 -3.86 19.77
CA PRO A 5 -16.11 -3.03 20.10
C PRO A 5 -16.62 -2.36 18.82
N ARG A 6 -17.95 -2.38 18.60
CA ARG A 6 -18.55 -1.58 17.54
C ARG A 6 -18.87 -0.19 18.03
N THR A 7 -18.50 0.82 17.26
CA THR A 7 -18.99 2.18 17.49
C THR A 7 -20.48 2.22 17.18
N GLY A 8 -21.29 2.79 18.06
CA GLY A 8 -22.71 3.06 17.76
C GLY A 8 -22.87 4.05 16.61
N ASN A 9 -24.07 4.12 16.04
CA ASN A 9 -24.42 4.95 14.88
C ASN A 9 -24.42 6.47 15.15
N ALA A 10 -23.93 6.93 16.31
CA ALA A 10 -23.77 8.34 16.56
C ALA A 10 -22.83 8.92 15.48
N PRO A 11 -23.26 9.93 14.71
CA PRO A 11 -22.34 10.65 13.85
C PRO A 11 -21.22 11.15 14.75
N PHE A 12 -19.97 10.83 14.39
CA PHE A 12 -18.84 11.50 15.01
C PHE A 12 -19.03 12.96 14.66
N GLU A 13 -19.49 13.78 15.63
CA GLU A 13 -19.53 15.22 15.44
C GLU A 13 -18.18 15.64 14.88
N ALA A 14 -18.21 16.45 13.82
CA ALA A 14 -17.02 17.09 13.31
C ALA A 14 -16.52 18.02 14.42
N ILE A 15 -15.74 17.47 15.36
CA ILE A 15 -15.09 18.25 16.40
C ILE A 15 -14.17 19.20 15.65
N GLU A 16 -14.49 20.49 15.68
CA GLU A 16 -13.63 21.53 15.14
C GLU A 16 -12.27 21.40 15.81
N ILE A 17 -11.27 21.11 14.99
CA ILE A 17 -9.88 21.05 15.41
C ILE A 17 -9.51 22.49 15.76
N SER A 18 -9.49 22.83 17.05
CA SER A 18 -9.04 24.16 17.45
C SER A 18 -7.61 24.34 16.97
N GLU A 19 -7.24 25.54 16.48
CA GLU A 19 -5.87 25.82 16.00
C GLU A 19 -4.78 25.52 17.04
N GLN A 20 -5.16 25.37 18.32
CA GLN A 20 -4.27 25.00 19.43
C GLN A 20 -4.16 23.47 19.68
N ASP A 21 -5.10 22.65 19.24
CA ASP A 21 -5.00 21.18 19.28
C ASP A 21 -4.82 20.66 17.86
N ASN A 22 -3.61 20.28 17.46
CA ASN A 22 -3.29 19.69 16.14
C ASN A 22 -3.91 18.28 15.94
N GLY A 23 -5.18 18.08 16.30
CA GLY A 23 -5.92 16.82 16.27
C GLY A 23 -5.46 15.80 17.31
N VAL A 24 -4.60 16.17 18.27
CA VAL A 24 -3.93 15.19 19.13
C VAL A 24 -4.87 14.61 20.16
N LYS A 25 -5.53 15.50 20.92
CA LYS A 25 -6.46 15.09 21.98
C LYS A 25 -7.69 14.45 21.35
N THR A 26 -8.12 14.98 20.21
CA THR A 26 -9.22 14.44 19.41
C THR A 26 -8.96 13.00 18.97
N ASP A 27 -7.85 12.70 18.30
CA ASP A 27 -7.54 11.33 17.86
C ASP A 27 -7.33 10.37 19.04
N ALA A 28 -6.76 10.85 20.16
CA ALA A 28 -6.59 10.03 21.37
C ALA A 28 -7.94 9.65 22.00
N LYS A 29 -8.89 10.59 22.05
CA LYS A 29 -10.26 10.34 22.50
C LYS A 29 -10.98 9.35 21.59
N ARG A 30 -10.81 9.45 20.26
CA ARG A 30 -11.37 8.46 19.31
C ARG A 30 -10.85 7.05 19.55
N LEU A 31 -9.55 6.89 19.79
CA LEU A 31 -8.96 5.59 20.10
C LEU A 31 -9.48 5.01 21.43
N GLU A 32 -9.71 5.88 22.42
CA GLU A 32 -10.30 5.51 23.71
C GLU A 32 -11.74 5.02 23.57
N GLU A 33 -12.57 5.71 22.78
CA GLU A 33 -13.95 5.29 22.46
C GLU A 33 -13.99 3.95 21.69
N LEU A 34 -12.93 3.63 20.94
CA LEU A 34 -12.77 2.34 20.25
C LEU A 34 -12.31 1.19 21.18
N GLY A 35 -12.07 1.47 22.46
CA GLY A 35 -11.50 0.50 23.41
C GLY A 35 -10.06 0.11 23.09
N ARG A 36 -9.40 0.85 22.19
CA ARG A 36 -7.99 0.67 21.83
C ARG A 36 -7.14 1.62 22.64
N ARG A 37 -6.93 1.28 23.92
CA ARG A 37 -5.81 1.81 24.69
C ARG A 37 -4.60 0.90 24.45
N PRO A 38 -3.59 1.30 23.67
CA PRO A 38 -2.34 0.56 23.63
C PRO A 38 -1.76 0.57 25.05
N LYS A 39 -1.27 -0.57 25.57
CA LYS A 39 -0.54 -0.58 26.86
C LYS A 39 0.69 0.34 26.82
N ILE A 40 1.20 0.64 25.61
CA ILE A 40 2.22 1.63 25.29
C ILE A 40 1.78 2.32 23.98
N ALA A 41 1.36 3.58 24.03
CA ALA A 41 0.97 4.32 22.82
C ALA A 41 2.18 4.53 21.92
N LEU A 42 2.05 4.25 20.62
CA LEU A 42 3.12 4.55 19.67
C LEU A 42 3.40 6.06 19.68
N PRO A 43 4.68 6.48 19.71
CA PRO A 43 5.00 7.89 19.71
C PRO A 43 4.55 8.53 18.38
N ARG A 44 3.78 9.62 18.47
CA ARG A 44 3.33 10.38 17.29
C ARG A 44 4.46 11.19 16.65
N ARG A 45 5.30 10.49 15.87
CA ARG A 45 6.53 11.03 15.26
C ARG A 45 6.30 11.76 13.95
N LEU A 46 5.19 11.49 13.26
CA LEU A 46 4.86 12.13 11.99
C LEU A 46 4.09 13.42 12.25
N VAL A 47 4.85 14.49 12.47
CA VAL A 47 4.31 15.82 12.85
C VAL A 47 4.06 16.71 11.63
N HIS A 48 4.88 16.58 10.58
CA HIS A 48 4.80 17.43 9.39
C HIS A 48 3.92 16.79 8.31
N ARG A 49 2.86 17.49 7.90
CA ARG A 49 1.94 17.05 6.81
C ARG A 49 2.68 16.71 5.51
N GLN A 50 3.72 17.47 5.17
CA GLN A 50 4.53 17.22 3.98
C GLN A 50 5.31 15.90 4.07
N ALA A 51 5.81 15.54 5.25
CA ALA A 51 6.49 14.26 5.47
C ALA A 51 5.52 13.09 5.29
N VAL A 52 4.26 13.24 5.72
CA VAL A 52 3.22 12.22 5.50
C VAL A 52 2.87 12.10 4.01
N ILE A 53 2.78 13.21 3.27
CA ILE A 53 2.55 13.19 1.81
C ILE A 53 3.75 12.55 1.08
N GLY A 54 4.98 12.85 1.50
CA GLY A 54 6.19 12.23 0.92
C GLY A 54 6.25 10.73 1.20
N LEU A 55 5.96 10.31 2.44
CA LEU A 55 5.87 8.90 2.83
C LEU A 55 4.78 8.17 2.03
N ALA A 56 3.61 8.78 1.90
CA ALA A 56 2.52 8.29 1.06
C ALA A 56 2.96 8.12 -0.41
N SER A 57 3.60 9.13 -0.98
CA SER A 57 3.97 9.15 -2.39
C SER A 57 5.08 8.14 -2.72
N THR A 58 6.03 7.94 -1.81
CA THR A 58 7.16 7.01 -1.96
C THR A 58 6.74 5.54 -1.87
N VAL A 59 5.66 5.22 -1.16
CA VAL A 59 5.08 3.86 -1.18
C VAL A 59 4.34 3.60 -2.47
N VAL A 60 3.62 4.59 -2.99
CA VAL A 60 2.75 4.43 -4.15
C VAL A 60 3.55 4.13 -5.41
N ILE A 61 4.66 4.86 -5.62
CA ILE A 61 5.71 4.66 -6.64
C ILE A 61 5.25 4.22 -8.05
N THR A 62 4.00 4.55 -8.40
CA THR A 62 3.28 4.04 -9.58
C THR A 62 4.03 4.31 -10.88
N TRP A 63 4.47 5.55 -11.06
CA TRP A 63 5.14 6.01 -12.28
C TRP A 63 6.41 5.21 -12.58
N GLN A 64 7.16 4.82 -11.55
CA GLN A 64 8.35 3.99 -11.71
C GLN A 64 8.01 2.54 -12.03
N ASN A 65 6.95 2.00 -11.43
CA ASN A 65 6.44 0.69 -11.81
C ASN A 65 5.98 0.70 -13.29
N MET A 66 5.36 1.78 -13.76
CA MET A 66 4.96 1.91 -15.17
C MET A 66 6.17 1.87 -16.12
N LEU A 67 7.30 2.45 -15.73
CA LEU A 67 8.57 2.32 -16.46
C LEU A 67 8.99 0.85 -16.50
N PHE A 68 9.21 0.22 -15.34
CA PHE A 68 9.72 -1.15 -15.26
C PHE A 68 8.82 -2.21 -15.91
N LEU A 69 7.53 -1.90 -16.05
CA LEU A 69 6.54 -2.80 -16.63
C LEU A 69 6.19 -2.45 -18.08
N ALA A 70 6.77 -1.39 -18.64
CA ALA A 70 6.44 -0.89 -19.98
C ALA A 70 6.60 -1.99 -21.04
N ALA A 71 7.67 -2.76 -21.00
CA ALA A 71 7.97 -3.75 -22.04
C ALA A 71 6.87 -4.80 -22.26
N ILE A 72 6.32 -5.34 -21.17
CA ILE A 72 5.30 -6.37 -21.28
C ILE A 72 3.92 -5.78 -21.49
N ALA A 73 3.67 -4.59 -20.94
CA ALA A 73 2.44 -3.88 -21.25
C ALA A 73 2.38 -3.49 -22.74
N LEU A 74 3.52 -3.13 -23.34
CA LEU A 74 3.67 -2.88 -24.77
C LEU A 74 3.60 -4.17 -25.60
N SER A 75 4.18 -5.28 -25.13
CA SER A 75 4.13 -6.55 -25.89
C SER A 75 2.75 -7.20 -25.91
N THR A 76 1.92 -6.94 -24.89
CA THR A 76 0.57 -7.52 -24.77
C THR A 76 -0.54 -6.59 -25.29
N GLY A 77 -0.42 -5.28 -25.04
CA GLY A 77 -1.46 -4.29 -25.36
C GLY A 77 -1.05 -3.26 -26.41
N GLY A 78 0.20 -3.25 -26.86
CA GLY A 78 0.75 -2.18 -27.69
C GLY A 78 0.73 -0.82 -27.00
N LEU A 79 1.07 0.23 -27.76
CA LEU A 79 1.05 1.61 -27.27
C LEU A 79 -0.35 2.07 -26.82
N ALA A 80 -1.38 1.73 -27.60
CA ALA A 80 -2.76 2.10 -27.29
C ALA A 80 -3.26 1.41 -26.01
N GLY A 81 -2.99 0.11 -25.86
CA GLY A 81 -3.34 -0.62 -24.63
C GLY A 81 -2.59 -0.09 -23.44
N TYR A 82 -1.28 0.18 -23.57
CA TYR A 82 -0.48 0.79 -22.50
C TYR A 82 -1.06 2.14 -22.04
N PHE A 83 -1.41 3.02 -22.98
CA PHE A 83 -1.97 4.33 -22.68
C PHE A 83 -3.36 4.25 -22.03
N TRP A 84 -4.32 3.62 -22.71
CA TRP A 84 -5.72 3.63 -22.28
C TRP A 84 -5.97 2.76 -21.05
N MET A 85 -5.31 1.61 -20.92
CA MET A 85 -5.46 0.76 -19.74
C MET A 85 -4.85 1.42 -18.50
N SER A 86 -3.73 2.13 -18.64
CA SER A 86 -3.16 2.90 -17.54
C SER A 86 -4.15 3.94 -17.01
N LEU A 87 -4.80 4.69 -17.89
CA LEU A 87 -5.79 5.70 -17.51
C LEU A 87 -7.01 5.05 -16.83
N ALA A 88 -7.51 3.93 -17.38
CA ALA A 88 -8.63 3.20 -16.81
C ALA A 88 -8.32 2.67 -15.40
N VAL A 89 -7.13 2.09 -15.20
CA VAL A 89 -6.69 1.58 -13.89
C VAL A 89 -6.53 2.72 -12.89
N PHE A 90 -5.96 3.86 -13.30
CA PHE A 90 -5.87 5.04 -12.43
C PHE A 90 -7.24 5.54 -11.99
N ALA A 91 -8.19 5.67 -12.93
CA ALA A 91 -9.55 6.10 -12.60
C ALA A 91 -10.23 5.13 -11.63
N ALA A 92 -10.13 3.82 -11.89
CA ALA A 92 -10.70 2.80 -11.01
C ALA A 92 -10.10 2.85 -9.59
N MET A 93 -8.77 2.98 -9.47
CA MET A 93 -8.12 3.07 -8.18
C MET A 93 -8.41 4.38 -7.46
N TYR A 94 -8.58 5.49 -8.17
CA TYR A 94 -8.96 6.77 -7.57
C TYR A 94 -10.29 6.68 -6.82
N VAL A 95 -11.28 5.98 -7.39
CA VAL A 95 -12.57 5.71 -6.74
C VAL A 95 -12.40 4.90 -5.47
N VAL A 96 -11.55 3.87 -5.49
CA VAL A 96 -11.23 3.08 -4.29
C VAL A 96 -10.64 3.97 -3.20
N TYR A 97 -9.71 4.86 -3.52
CA TYR A 97 -9.07 5.73 -2.53
C TYR A 97 -10.00 6.77 -1.94
N ILE A 98 -10.96 7.31 -2.70
CA ILE A 98 -12.03 8.15 -2.13
C ILE A 98 -12.80 7.35 -1.07
N GLY A 99 -13.11 6.08 -1.34
CA GLY A 99 -13.78 5.21 -0.38
C GLY A 99 -12.95 4.89 0.87
N LEU A 100 -11.62 4.78 0.74
CA LEU A 100 -10.73 4.57 1.89
C LEU A 100 -10.52 5.85 2.70
N ARG A 101 -10.53 7.01 2.04
CA ARG A 101 -10.38 8.33 2.65
C ARG A 101 -11.41 8.56 3.76
N GLU A 102 -12.69 8.36 3.45
CA GLU A 102 -13.80 8.54 4.40
C GLU A 102 -13.64 7.67 5.66
N LYS A 103 -13.11 6.46 5.49
CA LYS A 103 -12.89 5.53 6.61
C LYS A 103 -11.71 5.94 7.46
N ALA A 104 -10.66 6.48 6.84
CA ALA A 104 -9.52 7.02 7.57
C ALA A 104 -9.88 8.30 8.34
N GLU A 105 -10.80 9.12 7.81
CA GLU A 105 -11.38 10.27 8.54
C GLU A 105 -12.13 9.81 9.79
N ARG A 106 -12.92 8.74 9.66
CA ARG A 106 -13.76 8.20 10.76
C ARG A 106 -12.95 7.39 11.79
N TRP A 107 -12.05 6.53 11.33
CA TRP A 107 -11.29 5.59 12.16
C TRP A 107 -9.79 5.59 11.80
N PRO A 108 -8.99 6.50 12.38
CA PRO A 108 -7.55 6.59 12.14
C PRO A 108 -6.76 5.55 12.95
N VAL A 109 -7.01 4.26 12.71
CA VAL A 109 -6.38 3.13 13.42
C VAL A 109 -5.32 2.42 12.57
N ALA A 110 -4.21 1.99 13.19
CA ALA A 110 -3.13 1.27 12.50
C ALA A 110 -3.58 -0.10 11.93
N ALA A 111 -4.69 -0.63 12.45
CA ALA A 111 -5.34 -1.83 11.94
C ALA A 111 -5.84 -1.71 10.49
N GLY A 112 -6.13 -0.50 10.01
CA GLY A 112 -6.55 -0.27 8.62
C GLY A 112 -7.77 -1.10 8.20
N GLN A 113 -7.64 -1.80 7.07
CA GLN A 113 -8.76 -2.42 6.34
C GLN A 113 -9.55 -3.46 7.12
N TYR A 114 -8.87 -4.33 7.86
CA TYR A 114 -9.55 -5.41 8.58
C TYR A 114 -10.45 -4.87 9.70
N PHE A 115 -10.05 -3.75 10.29
CA PHE A 115 -10.85 -3.07 11.30
C PHE A 115 -12.10 -2.47 10.67
N TRP A 116 -11.98 -1.78 9.53
CA TRP A 116 -13.15 -1.24 8.82
C TRP A 116 -14.14 -2.34 8.42
N VAL A 117 -13.65 -3.50 7.95
CA VAL A 117 -14.51 -4.66 7.67
C VAL A 117 -15.21 -5.16 8.94
N ALA A 118 -14.51 -5.20 10.08
CA ALA A 118 -15.12 -5.62 11.35
C ALA A 118 -16.26 -4.68 11.80
N GLN A 119 -16.13 -3.38 11.52
CA GLN A 119 -17.15 -2.38 11.84
C GLN A 119 -18.36 -2.48 10.91
N LEU A 120 -18.11 -2.54 9.59
CA LEU A 120 -19.15 -2.40 8.55
C LEU A 120 -19.85 -3.72 8.15
N ALA A 121 -19.26 -4.88 8.42
CA ALA A 121 -19.83 -6.17 7.98
C ALA A 121 -21.11 -6.58 8.78
N PRO A 122 -21.93 -7.53 8.30
CA PRO A 122 -23.02 -8.10 9.10
C PRO A 122 -22.51 -8.82 10.36
N ARG A 123 -23.24 -8.73 11.49
CA ARG A 123 -22.83 -9.30 12.80
C ARG A 123 -22.43 -10.78 12.74
N ARG A 124 -23.10 -11.57 11.89
CA ARG A 124 -22.87 -13.01 11.73
C ARG A 124 -21.51 -13.33 11.07
N TYR A 125 -21.01 -12.45 10.19
CA TYR A 125 -19.82 -12.72 9.38
C TYR A 125 -18.63 -11.80 9.71
N ALA A 126 -18.84 -10.76 10.53
CA ALA A 126 -17.83 -9.74 10.83
C ALA A 126 -16.48 -10.30 11.28
N LYS A 127 -16.46 -11.33 12.14
CA LYS A 127 -15.21 -11.96 12.62
C LYS A 127 -14.44 -12.70 11.52
N LEU A 128 -15.16 -13.42 10.65
CA LEU A 128 -14.53 -14.19 9.57
C LEU A 128 -14.03 -13.24 8.48
N LEU A 129 -14.86 -12.28 8.07
CA LEU A 129 -14.52 -11.33 7.01
C LEU A 129 -13.37 -10.41 7.41
N SER A 130 -13.33 -9.94 8.66
CA SER A 130 -12.20 -9.13 9.16
C SER A 130 -10.91 -9.94 9.22
N PHE A 131 -10.96 -11.17 9.74
CA PHE A 131 -9.77 -12.05 9.77
C PHE A 131 -9.24 -12.31 8.36
N LEU A 132 -10.12 -12.67 7.41
CA LEU A 132 -9.73 -12.88 6.02
C LEU A 132 -9.16 -11.59 5.41
N SER A 133 -9.82 -10.45 5.56
CA SER A 133 -9.36 -9.16 5.03
C SER A 133 -7.93 -8.85 5.47
N GLY A 134 -7.65 -8.92 6.77
CA GLY A 134 -6.33 -8.53 7.24
C GLY A 134 -5.26 -9.61 7.08
N TRP A 135 -5.60 -10.91 7.06
CA TRP A 135 -4.63 -11.94 6.70
C TRP A 135 -4.21 -11.83 5.24
N LYS A 136 -5.18 -11.56 4.37
CA LYS A 136 -4.91 -11.34 2.95
C LYS A 136 -3.98 -10.16 2.72
N LEU A 137 -4.28 -9.04 3.37
CA LEU A 137 -3.44 -7.85 3.31
C LEU A 137 -2.03 -8.10 3.88
N MET A 138 -1.91 -8.86 4.96
CA MET A 138 -0.60 -9.24 5.55
C MET A 138 0.27 -10.00 4.55
N VAL A 139 -0.28 -11.05 3.92
CA VAL A 139 0.44 -11.82 2.90
C VAL A 139 0.84 -10.93 1.72
N SER A 140 -0.02 -9.98 1.35
CA SER A 140 0.29 -9.02 0.29
C SER A 140 1.50 -8.15 0.59
N TRP A 141 1.65 -7.65 1.82
CA TRP A 141 2.83 -6.89 2.22
C TRP A 141 4.14 -7.68 2.11
N GLN A 142 4.11 -8.95 2.51
CA GLN A 142 5.31 -9.79 2.52
C GLN A 142 5.80 -10.07 1.09
N VAL A 143 4.87 -10.33 0.18
CA VAL A 143 5.19 -10.59 -1.22
C VAL A 143 5.60 -9.32 -1.96
N PHE A 144 5.00 -8.17 -1.62
CA PHE A 144 5.44 -6.87 -2.13
C PHE A 144 6.89 -6.57 -1.76
N LEU A 145 7.27 -6.78 -0.49
CA LEU A 145 8.65 -6.53 -0.06
C LEU A 145 9.63 -7.50 -0.73
N ALA A 146 9.26 -8.78 -0.87
CA ALA A 146 10.05 -9.76 -1.61
C ALA A 146 10.29 -9.31 -3.06
N ALA A 147 9.25 -8.77 -3.72
CA ALA A 147 9.34 -8.26 -5.07
C ALA A 147 10.26 -7.02 -5.17
N GLY A 148 10.19 -6.08 -4.22
CA GLY A 148 11.08 -4.91 -4.20
C GLY A 148 12.55 -5.27 -4.03
N VAL A 149 12.84 -6.22 -3.13
CA VAL A 149 14.21 -6.77 -2.95
C VAL A 149 14.66 -7.51 -4.20
N MET A 150 13.75 -8.26 -4.84
CA MET A 150 14.00 -8.91 -6.11
C MET A 150 14.31 -7.90 -7.23
N ILE A 151 13.66 -6.75 -7.33
CA ILE A 151 13.97 -5.74 -8.37
C ILE A 151 15.38 -5.17 -8.18
N ILE A 152 15.77 -4.90 -6.93
CA ILE A 152 17.12 -4.42 -6.60
C ILE A 152 18.16 -5.51 -6.91
N GLY A 153 17.87 -6.76 -6.55
CA GLY A 153 18.77 -7.90 -6.82
C GLY A 153 18.84 -8.32 -8.29
N ASN A 154 17.72 -8.27 -9.00
CA ASN A 154 17.59 -8.61 -10.42
C ASN A 154 18.00 -7.47 -11.35
N GLY A 155 18.31 -6.27 -10.86
CA GLY A 155 18.97 -5.23 -11.67
C GLY A 155 20.30 -5.70 -12.32
N ILE A 156 20.80 -6.88 -11.92
CA ILE A 156 21.99 -7.54 -12.46
C ILE A 156 21.63 -8.77 -13.37
N ALA A 157 20.43 -9.35 -13.33
CA ALA A 157 20.12 -10.63 -14.00
C ALA A 157 18.62 -10.85 -14.26
N ALA A 158 17.97 -9.93 -14.95
CA ALA A 158 16.53 -9.90 -15.01
C ALA A 158 15.98 -10.80 -16.15
N ILE A 159 14.80 -11.40 -15.94
CA ILE A 159 13.75 -11.89 -16.88
C ILE A 159 12.71 -12.65 -16.00
N VAL A 160 11.41 -12.55 -16.33
CA VAL A 160 10.21 -13.27 -15.81
C VAL A 160 9.32 -12.53 -14.76
N PHE A 161 8.18 -12.01 -15.26
CA PHE A 161 6.78 -11.72 -14.81
C PHE A 161 6.28 -10.99 -13.51
N PHE A 162 5.80 -9.72 -13.68
CA PHE A 162 4.56 -8.99 -13.23
C PHE A 162 3.88 -9.24 -11.85
N HIS A 163 3.30 -8.27 -11.10
CA HIS A 163 2.42 -7.13 -11.47
C HIS A 163 2.21 -6.15 -10.24
N ASN A 164 1.37 -5.12 -10.42
CA ASN A 164 1.02 -3.96 -9.55
C ASN A 164 0.91 -4.12 -8.02
N GLY A 165 1.59 -3.22 -7.31
CA GLY A 165 1.36 -2.89 -5.89
C GLY A 165 1.48 -1.39 -5.68
N SER A 166 0.46 -0.62 -6.07
CA SER A 166 0.31 0.73 -5.55
C SER A 166 -0.41 0.60 -4.23
N SER A 167 0.34 0.27 -3.18
CA SER A 167 -0.21 0.06 -1.85
C SER A 167 -0.34 1.42 -1.16
N TYR A 168 -1.36 2.19 -1.54
CA TYR A 168 -1.64 3.49 -0.92
C TYR A 168 -2.06 3.37 0.57
N ASP A 169 -2.26 2.15 1.05
CA ASP A 169 -2.75 1.80 2.37
C ASP A 169 -1.70 1.80 3.48
N CYS A 170 -0.40 1.90 3.14
CA CYS A 170 0.69 2.10 4.12
C CYS A 170 0.38 3.22 5.12
N ILE A 171 -0.17 4.35 4.63
CA ILE A 171 -0.41 5.55 5.44
C ILE A 171 -1.41 5.24 6.56
N PHE A 172 -2.39 4.38 6.31
CA PHE A 172 -3.38 3.99 7.32
C PHE A 172 -2.75 3.19 8.45
N HIS A 173 -1.78 2.32 8.12
CA HIS A 173 -1.04 1.54 9.11
C HIS A 173 -0.13 2.38 10.00
N LEU A 174 0.20 3.60 9.57
CA LEU A 174 0.93 4.58 10.38
C LEU A 174 -0.02 5.62 11.02
N GLY A 175 -1.34 5.42 10.95
CA GLY A 175 -2.33 6.36 11.49
C GLY A 175 -2.10 6.73 12.95
N GLU A 176 -1.72 5.77 13.79
CA GLU A 176 -1.45 6.00 15.22
C GLU A 176 -0.16 6.81 15.49
N GLU A 177 0.74 6.90 14.51
CA GLU A 177 1.99 7.69 14.58
C GLU A 177 1.85 9.09 13.96
N ILE A 178 0.73 9.36 13.29
CA ILE A 178 0.43 10.65 12.64
C ILE A 178 -0.28 11.57 13.63
N LYS A 179 0.19 12.80 13.72
CA LYS A 179 -0.44 13.83 14.55
C LYS A 179 -1.63 14.44 13.79
N GLY A 180 -2.87 14.22 14.22
CA GLY A 180 -4.06 14.67 13.48
C GLY A 180 -4.38 13.75 12.29
N ALA A 181 -4.27 12.44 12.50
CA ALA A 181 -4.42 11.42 11.48
C ALA A 181 -5.79 11.46 10.78
N SER A 182 -6.85 11.82 11.51
CA SER A 182 -8.21 11.96 10.97
C SER A 182 -8.38 13.05 9.90
N THR A 183 -7.42 13.97 9.73
CA THR A 183 -7.45 15.00 8.68
C THR A 183 -6.23 14.95 7.77
N ILE A 184 -5.05 14.63 8.33
CA ILE A 184 -3.81 14.55 7.57
C ILE A 184 -3.77 13.31 6.69
N THR A 185 -4.13 12.13 7.20
CA THR A 185 -4.09 10.87 6.42
C THR A 185 -4.99 10.93 5.18
N PRO A 186 -6.26 11.36 5.29
CA PRO A 186 -7.17 11.57 4.16
C PRO A 186 -6.61 12.54 3.11
N ALA A 187 -6.11 13.70 3.54
CA ALA A 187 -5.55 14.68 2.63
C ALA A 187 -4.26 14.19 1.98
N ALA A 188 -3.40 13.50 2.74
CA ALA A 188 -2.15 12.96 2.23
C ALA A 188 -2.38 11.87 1.18
N LEU A 189 -3.39 11.02 1.37
CA LEU A 189 -3.81 10.04 0.39
C LEU A 189 -4.20 10.71 -0.95
N MET A 190 -5.03 11.75 -0.90
CA MET A 190 -5.48 12.45 -2.11
C MET A 190 -4.33 13.14 -2.84
N TRP A 191 -3.45 13.82 -2.10
CA TRP A 191 -2.28 14.48 -2.67
C TRP A 191 -1.27 13.50 -3.26
N ALA A 192 -0.95 12.42 -2.53
CA ALA A 192 -0.06 11.39 -3.03
C ALA A 192 -0.61 10.74 -4.30
N THR A 193 -1.93 10.53 -4.38
CA THR A 193 -2.60 10.03 -5.57
C THR A 193 -2.53 10.99 -6.74
N ALA A 194 -2.78 12.29 -6.52
CA ALA A 194 -2.68 13.29 -7.57
C ALA A 194 -1.26 13.44 -8.13
N VAL A 195 -0.25 13.47 -7.26
CA VAL A 195 1.16 13.55 -7.66
C VAL A 195 1.56 12.32 -8.47
N ASN A 196 1.22 11.13 -7.98
CA ASN A 196 1.53 9.87 -8.65
C ASN A 196 0.80 9.72 -9.98
N PHE A 197 -0.47 10.12 -10.06
CA PHE A 197 -1.22 10.17 -11.31
C PHE A 197 -0.56 11.08 -12.33
N THR A 198 -0.15 12.28 -11.92
CA THR A 198 0.51 13.25 -12.80
C THR A 198 1.83 12.70 -13.34
N LEU A 199 2.67 12.13 -12.46
CA LEU A 199 3.93 11.50 -12.85
C LEU A 199 3.73 10.26 -13.73
N GLY A 200 2.70 9.44 -13.45
CA GLY A 200 2.33 8.28 -14.24
C GLY A 200 1.86 8.67 -15.64
N LEU A 201 1.01 9.69 -15.74
CA LEU A 201 0.55 10.23 -17.02
C LEU A 201 1.73 10.77 -17.85
N LEU A 202 2.62 11.54 -17.24
CA LEU A 202 3.84 12.03 -17.91
C LEU A 202 4.70 10.88 -18.40
N THR A 203 4.89 9.85 -17.57
CA THR A 203 5.67 8.65 -17.92
C THR A 203 5.07 7.95 -19.14
N VAL A 204 3.75 7.72 -19.12
CA VAL A 204 3.04 7.08 -20.24
C VAL A 204 3.16 7.90 -21.51
N LEU A 205 2.99 9.21 -21.43
CA LEU A 205 3.13 10.11 -22.59
C LEU A 205 4.55 10.04 -23.15
N VAL A 206 5.57 10.18 -22.29
CA VAL A 206 6.98 10.13 -22.70
C VAL A 206 7.29 8.79 -23.38
N ILE A 207 6.91 7.66 -22.79
CA ILE A 207 7.11 6.33 -23.38
C ILE A 207 6.37 6.24 -24.73
N SER A 208 5.12 6.70 -24.77
CA SER A 208 4.28 6.56 -25.95
C SER A 208 4.79 7.37 -27.14
N PHE A 209 5.38 8.53 -26.89
CA PHE A 209 5.96 9.39 -27.94
C PHE A 209 7.43 9.08 -28.24
N SER A 210 8.14 8.39 -27.35
CA SER A 210 9.57 8.07 -27.54
C SER A 210 9.80 6.73 -28.24
N ILE A 211 8.81 5.82 -28.24
CA ILE A 211 8.94 4.51 -28.89
C ILE A 211 8.39 4.58 -30.30
N THR A 212 9.29 4.48 -31.28
CA THR A 212 8.97 4.42 -32.72
C THR A 212 8.81 2.98 -33.22
N ASP A 213 9.51 2.02 -32.61
CA ASP A 213 9.42 0.60 -32.96
C ASP A 213 9.54 -0.29 -31.70
N ILE A 214 8.43 -0.94 -31.35
CA ILE A 214 8.34 -1.81 -30.17
C ILE A 214 9.17 -3.07 -30.36
N ASP A 215 9.17 -3.66 -31.55
CA ASP A 215 9.85 -4.93 -31.81
C ASP A 215 11.37 -4.75 -31.74
N THR A 216 11.86 -3.64 -32.28
CA THR A 216 13.27 -3.26 -32.16
C THR A 216 13.67 -2.99 -30.70
N LEU A 217 12.80 -2.33 -29.91
CA LEU A 217 13.07 -2.10 -28.49
C LEU A 217 13.15 -3.41 -27.70
N LEU A 218 12.22 -4.34 -27.92
CA LEU A 218 12.10 -5.58 -27.14
C LEU A 218 13.09 -6.68 -27.56
N SER A 219 13.67 -6.59 -28.75
CA SER A 219 14.63 -7.58 -29.27
C SER A 219 16.07 -7.34 -28.82
N THR A 220 16.40 -6.20 -28.19
CA THR A 220 17.76 -5.95 -27.74
C THR A 220 18.17 -6.84 -26.56
N SER A 221 19.45 -7.20 -26.50
CA SER A 221 20.02 -7.99 -25.39
C SER A 221 19.85 -7.31 -24.03
N LEU A 222 19.89 -5.96 -24.02
CA LEU A 222 19.64 -5.18 -22.81
C LEU A 222 18.16 -5.19 -22.41
N SER A 223 17.22 -5.11 -23.35
CA SER A 223 15.79 -5.26 -23.03
C SER A 223 15.44 -6.66 -22.53
N GLN A 224 16.17 -7.66 -23.01
CA GLN A 224 16.08 -9.03 -22.52
C GLN A 224 16.90 -9.26 -21.25
N SER A 225 17.61 -8.27 -20.69
CA SER A 225 18.22 -8.43 -19.36
C SER A 225 17.19 -8.29 -18.24
N GLY A 226 15.88 -8.28 -18.59
CA GLY A 226 14.61 -8.40 -17.83
C GLY A 226 13.98 -7.09 -17.37
N PRO A 227 13.13 -7.01 -16.32
CA PRO A 227 12.18 -5.90 -16.12
C PRO A 227 12.76 -4.49 -16.18
N VAL A 228 13.99 -4.28 -15.68
CA VAL A 228 14.63 -2.96 -15.71
C VAL A 228 15.33 -2.70 -17.05
N GLY A 229 15.73 -3.75 -17.75
CA GLY A 229 16.49 -3.72 -19.00
C GLY A 229 15.89 -2.84 -20.10
N PRO A 230 14.60 -2.99 -20.45
CA PRO A 230 13.95 -2.17 -21.47
C PRO A 230 13.95 -0.68 -21.11
N VAL A 231 13.78 -0.34 -19.83
CA VAL A 231 13.84 1.06 -19.38
C VAL A 231 15.25 1.62 -19.51
N ILE A 232 16.26 0.83 -19.13
CA ILE A 232 17.66 1.22 -19.30
C ILE A 232 17.97 1.38 -20.79
N GLN A 233 17.45 0.50 -21.65
CA GLN A 233 17.59 0.62 -23.10
C GLN A 233 16.92 1.88 -23.63
N MET A 234 15.73 2.24 -23.13
CA MET A 234 15.08 3.50 -23.48
C MET A 234 15.93 4.71 -23.09
N PHE A 235 16.53 4.70 -21.90
CA PHE A 235 17.47 5.74 -21.48
C PHE A 235 18.75 5.75 -22.32
N ALA A 236 19.26 4.59 -22.71
CA ALA A 236 20.43 4.47 -23.59
C ALA A 236 20.17 5.11 -24.96
N THR A 237 19.01 4.80 -25.55
CA THR A 237 18.57 5.37 -26.82
C THR A 237 18.33 6.88 -26.70
N ALA A 238 17.70 7.34 -25.63
CA ALA A 238 17.36 8.76 -25.44
C ALA A 238 18.57 9.64 -25.11
N THR A 239 19.50 9.15 -24.28
CA THR A 239 20.66 9.95 -23.83
C THR A 239 21.85 9.85 -24.77
N ALA A 240 21.90 8.82 -25.63
CA ALA A 240 23.03 8.49 -26.50
C ALA A 240 24.39 8.43 -25.77
N SER A 241 24.39 8.23 -24.44
CA SER A 241 25.58 8.30 -23.59
C SER A 241 25.52 7.27 -22.48
N HIS A 242 26.56 6.43 -22.39
CA HIS A 242 26.62 5.35 -21.41
C HIS A 242 26.69 5.89 -19.96
N SER A 243 27.43 6.99 -19.73
CA SER A 243 27.57 7.60 -18.42
C SER A 243 26.25 8.16 -17.89
N TRP A 244 25.49 8.87 -18.74
CA TRP A 244 24.18 9.42 -18.37
C TRP A 244 23.14 8.33 -18.16
N THR A 245 23.12 7.32 -19.03
CA THR A 245 22.23 6.16 -18.88
C THR A 245 22.45 5.48 -17.54
N THR A 246 23.71 5.26 -17.17
CA THR A 246 24.08 4.62 -15.90
C THR A 246 23.66 5.47 -14.71
N ALA A 247 23.97 6.78 -14.75
CA ALA A 247 23.65 7.70 -13.66
C ALA A 247 22.14 7.77 -13.39
N ILE A 248 21.32 7.92 -14.43
CA ILE A 248 19.85 7.99 -14.31
C ILE A 248 19.29 6.66 -13.81
N SER A 249 19.83 5.53 -14.30
CA SER A 249 19.39 4.19 -13.87
C SER A 249 19.71 3.92 -12.40
N VAL A 250 20.89 4.31 -11.92
CA VAL A 250 21.27 4.18 -10.51
C VAL A 250 20.38 5.04 -9.61
N ILE A 251 20.10 6.28 -10.01
CA ILE A 251 19.18 7.17 -9.27
C ILE A 251 17.79 6.54 -9.22
N LEU A 252 17.27 6.04 -10.33
CA LEU A 252 15.98 5.37 -10.40
C LEU A 252 15.93 4.18 -9.43
N LEU A 253 16.95 3.30 -9.44
CA LEU A 253 17.01 2.16 -8.53
C LEU A 253 17.14 2.58 -7.05
N ALA A 254 17.89 3.64 -6.75
CA ALA A 254 18.05 4.14 -5.38
C ALA A 254 16.72 4.58 -4.75
N THR A 255 15.77 5.08 -5.55
CA THR A 255 14.43 5.48 -5.06
C THR A 255 13.56 4.31 -4.60
N LEU A 256 13.93 3.06 -4.91
CA LEU A 256 13.22 1.87 -4.42
C LEU A 256 13.51 1.56 -2.96
N LEU A 257 14.68 1.94 -2.44
CA LEU A 257 15.08 1.65 -1.07
C LEU A 257 14.10 2.25 -0.04
N PRO A 258 13.73 3.55 -0.12
CA PRO A 258 12.69 4.12 0.74
C PRO A 258 11.34 3.40 0.66
N CYS A 259 10.93 2.97 -0.54
CA CYS A 259 9.67 2.24 -0.73
C CYS A 259 9.65 0.91 0.04
N CYS A 260 10.73 0.13 -0.06
CA CYS A 260 10.89 -1.13 0.68
C CYS A 260 10.85 -0.90 2.20
N ILE A 261 11.56 0.12 2.70
CA ILE A 261 11.59 0.46 4.13
C ILE A 261 10.19 0.84 4.65
N ASN A 262 9.50 1.72 3.92
CA ASN A 262 8.17 2.19 4.31
C ASN A 262 7.14 1.05 4.28
N SER A 263 7.22 0.18 3.28
CA SER A 263 6.32 -0.97 3.15
C SER A 263 6.54 -2.01 4.24
N ASN A 264 7.79 -2.29 4.60
CA ASN A 264 8.09 -3.18 5.72
C ASN A 264 7.64 -2.57 7.06
N THR A 265 7.75 -1.25 7.19
CA THR A 265 7.26 -0.54 8.37
C THR A 265 5.74 -0.70 8.50
N ALA A 266 4.97 -0.49 7.42
CA ALA A 266 3.51 -0.72 7.42
C ALA A 266 3.14 -2.19 7.72
N ALA A 267 3.84 -3.14 7.11
CA ALA A 267 3.64 -4.58 7.36
C ALA A 267 3.82 -4.92 8.86
N SER A 268 4.88 -4.39 9.47
CA SER A 268 5.16 -4.61 10.90
C SER A 268 4.05 -4.06 11.80
N ARG A 269 3.44 -2.92 11.44
CA ARG A 269 2.33 -2.30 12.19
C ARG A 269 1.05 -3.07 12.07
N GLN A 270 0.76 -3.57 10.87
CA GLN A 270 -0.37 -4.46 10.70
C GLN A 270 -0.19 -5.76 11.51
N LEU A 271 1.03 -6.33 11.54
CA LEU A 271 1.29 -7.57 12.26
C LEU A 271 1.17 -7.36 13.77
N TRP A 272 1.66 -6.23 14.24
CA TRP A 272 1.51 -5.79 15.62
C TRP A 272 0.02 -5.62 16.01
N ALA A 273 -0.79 -4.97 15.17
CA ALA A 273 -2.23 -4.80 15.42
C ALA A 273 -2.98 -6.16 15.46
N PHE A 274 -2.59 -7.10 14.58
CA PHE A 274 -3.08 -8.48 14.61
C PHE A 274 -2.72 -9.23 15.91
N ALA A 275 -1.50 -9.01 16.42
CA ALA A 275 -1.05 -9.59 17.67
C ALA A 275 -1.83 -9.01 18.87
N GLU A 276 -2.03 -7.69 18.91
CA GLU A 276 -2.78 -7.02 19.97
C GLU A 276 -4.23 -7.54 20.10
N ASP A 277 -4.86 -7.81 18.95
CA ASP A 277 -6.20 -8.41 18.85
C ASP A 277 -6.21 -9.91 19.20
N GLY A 278 -5.07 -10.53 19.51
CA GLY A 278 -4.97 -11.95 19.86
C GLY A 278 -5.36 -12.87 18.70
N ALA A 279 -5.01 -12.49 17.47
CA ALA A 279 -5.28 -13.26 16.27
C ALA A 279 -4.07 -14.13 15.82
N LEU A 280 -2.94 -14.05 16.53
CA LEU A 280 -1.71 -14.78 16.22
C LEU A 280 -1.25 -15.68 17.37
N PRO A 281 -0.57 -16.81 17.07
CA PRO A 281 0.14 -17.59 18.09
C PRO A 281 1.28 -16.74 18.68
N ASN A 282 1.51 -16.87 20.00
CA ASN A 282 2.50 -16.08 20.74
C ASN A 282 2.33 -14.55 20.58
N SER A 283 1.09 -14.08 20.50
CA SER A 283 0.73 -12.67 20.36
C SER A 283 1.38 -11.76 21.41
N LEU A 284 1.60 -12.26 22.63
CA LEU A 284 2.24 -11.52 23.72
C LEU A 284 3.68 -11.08 23.39
N TRP A 285 4.42 -11.89 22.64
CA TRP A 285 5.77 -11.56 22.20
C TRP A 285 5.76 -10.61 21.00
N ILE A 286 4.87 -10.84 20.03
CA ILE A 286 4.78 -10.04 18.79
C ILE A 286 4.28 -8.62 19.08
N GLN A 287 3.35 -8.46 20.03
CA GLN A 287 2.78 -7.15 20.37
C GLN A 287 3.73 -6.25 21.18
N LYS A 288 4.88 -6.77 21.65
CA LYS A 288 5.80 -6.01 22.51
C LYS A 288 6.44 -4.87 21.71
N VAL A 289 6.29 -3.65 22.22
CA VAL A 289 6.91 -2.43 21.68
C VAL A 289 8.22 -2.19 22.42
N ASP A 290 9.28 -1.86 21.68
CA ASP A 290 10.57 -1.44 22.26
C ASP A 290 10.44 -0.01 22.81
N GLU A 291 10.71 0.17 24.10
CA GLU A 291 10.61 1.46 24.80
C GLU A 291 11.64 2.48 24.31
N LYS A 292 12.82 2.03 23.85
CA LYS A 292 13.88 2.93 23.39
C LYS A 292 13.55 3.53 22.02
N HIS A 293 13.08 2.70 21.10
CA HIS A 293 12.84 3.10 19.72
C HIS A 293 11.37 3.35 19.42
N GLY A 294 10.43 3.04 20.31
CA GLY A 294 9.00 3.26 20.14
C GLY A 294 8.40 2.50 18.96
N VAL A 295 8.96 1.33 18.62
CA VAL A 295 8.52 0.50 17.49
C VAL A 295 8.38 -0.97 17.93
N PRO A 296 7.44 -1.75 17.36
CA PRO A 296 7.31 -3.18 17.58
C PRO A 296 8.44 -3.98 16.91
N SER A 297 9.61 -3.99 17.53
CA SER A 297 10.83 -4.62 16.98
C SER A 297 10.67 -6.11 16.67
N ASN A 298 9.91 -6.85 17.48
CA ASN A 298 9.64 -8.28 17.25
C ASN A 298 8.80 -8.51 15.99
N ALA A 299 7.75 -7.71 15.81
CA ALA A 299 6.92 -7.75 14.60
C ALA A 299 7.72 -7.32 13.36
N LEU A 300 8.59 -6.31 13.50
CA LEU A 300 9.47 -5.85 12.43
C LEU A 300 10.47 -6.93 11.98
N ALA A 301 11.08 -7.64 12.93
CA ALA A 301 11.99 -8.75 12.61
C ALA A 301 11.25 -9.91 11.95
N LEU A 302 10.08 -10.28 12.46
CA LEU A 302 9.28 -11.38 11.92
C LEU A 302 8.78 -11.09 10.49
N THR A 303 8.40 -9.84 10.21
CA THR A 303 7.96 -9.40 8.87
C THR A 303 9.08 -9.35 7.83
N LEU A 304 10.35 -9.45 8.22
CA LEU A 304 11.47 -9.59 7.28
C LEU A 304 11.68 -11.04 6.84
N ILE A 305 11.27 -12.02 7.64
CA ILE A 305 11.51 -13.44 7.36
C ILE A 305 10.80 -13.86 6.07
N GLY A 306 9.51 -13.54 5.93
CA GLY A 306 8.73 -13.89 4.73
C GLY A 306 9.36 -13.38 3.43
N PRO A 307 9.66 -12.08 3.32
CA PRO A 307 10.34 -11.48 2.17
C PRO A 307 11.71 -12.11 1.89
N ILE A 308 12.51 -12.40 2.92
CA ILE A 308 13.80 -13.07 2.75
C ILE A 308 13.60 -14.48 2.19
N THR A 309 12.67 -15.27 2.74
CA THR A 309 12.40 -16.62 2.24
C THR A 309 11.87 -16.62 0.81
N LEU A 310 10.97 -15.68 0.47
CA LEU A 310 10.48 -15.50 -0.90
C LEU A 310 11.58 -15.01 -1.85
N SER A 311 12.49 -14.16 -1.38
CA SER A 311 13.66 -13.73 -2.16
C SER A 311 14.63 -14.90 -2.39
N LEU A 312 14.78 -15.80 -1.40
CA LEU A 312 15.56 -17.03 -1.57
C LEU A 312 14.92 -17.97 -2.60
N LEU A 313 13.58 -18.01 -2.67
CA LEU A 313 12.85 -18.77 -3.70
C LEU A 313 13.18 -18.29 -5.11
N ASN A 314 13.51 -17.00 -5.30
CA ASN A 314 13.94 -16.46 -6.59
C ASN A 314 15.17 -17.20 -7.15
N PHE A 315 16.13 -17.58 -6.28
CA PHE A 315 17.31 -18.35 -6.69
C PHE A 315 16.98 -19.79 -7.09
N LEU A 316 15.88 -20.36 -6.57
CA LEU A 316 15.45 -21.72 -6.91
C LEU A 316 14.60 -21.73 -8.18
N SER A 317 13.58 -20.87 -8.25
CA SER A 317 12.67 -20.79 -9.39
C SER A 317 12.03 -19.40 -9.48
N PRO A 318 12.45 -18.57 -10.44
CA PRO A 318 11.78 -17.30 -10.74
C PRO A 318 10.31 -17.51 -11.11
N VAL A 319 9.98 -18.60 -11.82
CA VAL A 319 8.60 -18.94 -12.23
C VAL A 319 7.70 -19.14 -11.00
N ALA A 320 8.18 -19.85 -9.97
CA ALA A 320 7.41 -20.08 -8.74
C ALA A 320 7.14 -18.78 -7.98
N LEU A 321 8.13 -17.90 -7.87
CA LEU A 321 7.95 -16.60 -7.22
C LEU A 321 6.94 -15.73 -7.96
N ASN A 322 7.00 -15.70 -9.30
CA ASN A 322 6.07 -14.92 -10.11
C ASN A 322 4.61 -15.40 -10.02
N ALA A 323 4.41 -16.72 -9.90
CA ALA A 323 3.09 -17.28 -9.64
C ALA A 323 2.53 -16.81 -8.28
N ILE A 324 3.38 -16.79 -7.24
CA ILE A 324 3.02 -16.30 -5.90
C ILE A 324 2.68 -14.81 -5.94
N VAL A 325 3.50 -13.99 -6.61
CA VAL A 325 3.26 -12.56 -6.79
C VAL A 325 1.92 -12.29 -7.48
N SER A 326 1.60 -13.03 -8.54
CA SER A 326 0.34 -12.87 -9.28
C SER A 326 -0.90 -13.19 -8.42
N LEU A 327 -0.84 -14.26 -7.63
CA LEU A 327 -1.92 -14.65 -6.71
C LEU A 327 -2.18 -13.57 -5.64
N VAL A 328 -1.12 -12.93 -5.16
CA VAL A 328 -1.20 -11.90 -4.12
C VAL A 328 -1.91 -10.63 -4.58
N ILE A 329 -1.84 -10.31 -5.86
CA ILE A 329 -2.46 -9.10 -6.39
C ILE A 329 -3.97 -9.26 -6.43
N ILE A 330 -4.44 -10.43 -6.87
CA ILE A 330 -5.84 -10.82 -6.76
C ILE A 330 -6.27 -10.75 -5.29
N ASN A 331 -5.42 -11.22 -4.39
CA ASN A 331 -5.69 -11.19 -2.97
C ASN A 331 -5.89 -9.77 -2.41
N LEU A 332 -5.04 -8.83 -2.82
CA LEU A 332 -5.13 -7.42 -2.43
C LEU A 332 -6.40 -6.76 -2.98
N MET A 333 -6.71 -6.99 -4.26
CA MET A 333 -7.92 -6.45 -4.89
C MET A 333 -9.18 -6.98 -4.21
N VAL A 334 -9.20 -8.25 -3.81
CA VAL A 334 -10.32 -8.83 -3.05
C VAL A 334 -10.46 -8.18 -1.67
N SER A 335 -9.36 -7.84 -0.99
CA SER A 335 -9.42 -7.09 0.28
C SER A 335 -10.05 -5.72 0.11
N TYR A 336 -9.68 -4.98 -0.94
CA TYR A 336 -10.25 -3.66 -1.24
C TYR A 336 -11.73 -3.76 -1.62
N LEU A 337 -12.08 -4.76 -2.43
CA LEU A 337 -13.47 -5.06 -2.78
C LEU A 337 -14.30 -5.39 -1.54
N LEU A 338 -13.76 -6.16 -0.61
CA LEU A 338 -14.45 -6.51 0.63
C LEU A 338 -14.76 -5.25 1.47
N VAL A 339 -13.79 -4.35 1.62
CA VAL A 339 -13.99 -3.06 2.30
C VAL A 339 -15.08 -2.23 1.60
N ALA A 340 -15.04 -2.14 0.26
CA ALA A 340 -16.04 -1.41 -0.51
C ALA A 340 -17.44 -2.04 -0.38
N ALA A 341 -17.54 -3.37 -0.49
CA ALA A 341 -18.78 -4.11 -0.37
C ALA A 341 -19.41 -3.95 1.01
N THR A 342 -18.63 -4.05 2.08
CA THR A 342 -19.16 -3.81 3.44
C THR A 342 -19.61 -2.38 3.65
N SER A 343 -18.94 -1.42 3.02
CA SER A 343 -19.35 0.00 3.10
C SER A 343 -20.67 0.26 2.39
N LEU A 344 -20.85 -0.36 1.22
CA LEU A 344 -22.09 -0.25 0.45
C LEU A 344 -23.23 -0.92 1.20
N TYR A 345 -22.98 -2.09 1.79
CA TYR A 345 -23.95 -2.80 2.61
C TYR A 345 -24.45 -1.93 3.78
N ASP A 346 -23.52 -1.36 4.57
CA ASP A 346 -23.82 -0.49 5.70
C ASP A 346 -24.72 0.69 5.29
N ARG A 347 -24.36 1.38 4.19
CA ARG A 347 -25.15 2.48 3.62
C ARG A 347 -26.55 2.06 3.17
N CYS A 348 -26.71 0.85 2.63
CA CYS A 348 -28.00 0.34 2.17
C CYS A 348 -28.89 -0.13 3.33
N THR A 349 -28.30 -0.59 4.45
CA THR A 349 -29.06 -1.06 5.62
C THR A 349 -29.41 0.05 6.60
N ASP A 350 -28.55 1.06 6.78
CA ASP A 350 -28.82 2.20 7.66
C ASP A 350 -29.98 3.08 7.18
N GLY A 351 -30.32 3.05 5.88
CA GLY A 351 -31.52 3.71 5.36
C GLY A 351 -32.84 3.06 5.80
N GLY A 352 -32.82 1.84 6.33
CA GLY A 352 -34.01 1.08 6.72
C GLY A 352 -34.38 1.13 8.21
N ASP A 353 -33.43 1.45 9.10
CA ASP A 353 -33.64 1.39 10.55
C ASP A 353 -34.25 2.68 11.15
N THR A 354 -34.46 3.72 10.34
CA THR A 354 -35.13 4.96 10.79
C THR A 354 -36.66 4.83 10.98
N HIS A 355 -37.26 3.68 10.65
CA HIS A 355 -38.71 3.47 10.72
C HIS A 355 -39.23 2.51 11.79
N ASN A 356 -38.35 1.90 12.60
CA ASN A 356 -38.77 0.88 13.59
C ASN A 356 -38.49 1.24 15.05
N GLU A 357 -38.13 2.48 15.36
CA GLU A 357 -38.06 2.98 16.74
C GLU A 357 -39.13 4.06 16.98
N HIS A 358 -40.40 3.62 17.10
CA HIS A 358 -41.47 4.40 17.73
C HIS A 358 -42.29 3.53 18.65
#